data_AF-A0A966PXW4-F1
#
_entry.id   AF-A0A966PXW4-F1
#
_cell.length_a   1.000
_cell.length_b   1.000
_cell.length_c   1.000
_cell.angle_alpha   90.00
_cell.angle_beta   90.00
_cell.angle_gamma   90.00
#
_symmetry.space_group_name_H-M   'P 1'
#
loop_
_entity.id
_entity.type
_entity.pdbx_description
1 polymer ?
#
loop_
_entity_poly.entity_id
_entity_poly.type
_entity_poly.pdbx_seq_one_letter_code
_entity_poly.pdbx_strand_id
1 'polypeptide(L)'
;MYKVTAKHIVTDSDGIVKVYFLNDTPFTFDILDDMIKQDEAIIDEAIHWPTLSIEEIHQKSAYLLEEGLHPLLNSVELHPESILPDIL
;
A
#
# COMPACT_ATOMS: atom_id res chain seq x y z
N MET A 1 0.78 6.34 17.81
CA MET A 1 -0.01 5.16 17.38
C MET A 1 0.28 4.95 15.91
N TYR A 2 0.48 3.70 15.48
CA TYR A 2 0.70 3.41 14.06
C TYR A 2 -0.60 3.60 13.28
N LYS A 3 -0.54 4.16 12.08
CA LYS A 3 -1.71 4.36 11.22
C LYS A 3 -1.44 3.71 9.86
N VAL A 4 -2.42 2.95 9.38
CA VAL A 4 -2.40 2.47 8.00
C VAL A 4 -3.10 3.49 7.10
N THR A 5 -2.42 3.91 6.04
CA THR A 5 -2.97 4.72 4.96
C THR A 5 -2.89 3.96 3.64
N ALA A 6 -3.70 4.37 2.66
CA ALA A 6 -3.68 3.80 1.33
C ALA A 6 -3.54 4.91 0.29
N LYS A 7 -2.83 4.64 -0.81
CA LYS A 7 -2.63 5.56 -1.94
C LYS A 7 -2.63 4.79 -3.25
N HIS A 8 -3.12 5.40 -4.32
CA HIS A 8 -2.93 4.88 -5.67
C HIS A 8 -1.53 5.24 -6.15
N ILE A 9 -0.75 4.26 -6.60
CA ILE A 9 0.65 4.45 -7.02
C ILE A 9 0.91 3.63 -8.27
N VAL A 10 1.67 4.21 -9.20
CA VAL A 10 2.19 3.50 -10.38
C VAL A 10 3.31 2.56 -9.95
N THR A 11 3.26 1.32 -10.44
CA THR A 11 4.29 0.30 -10.23
C THR A 11 4.98 -0.07 -11.53
N ASP A 12 6.14 -0.70 -11.41
CA ASP A 12 6.96 -1.15 -12.54
C ASP A 12 6.41 -2.39 -13.27
N SER A 13 5.54 -3.18 -12.63
CA SER A 13 4.94 -4.38 -13.24
C SER A 13 3.43 -4.28 -13.53
N ASP A 14 2.63 -3.77 -12.59
CA ASP A 14 1.16 -3.93 -12.60
C ASP A 14 0.41 -2.64 -12.95
N GLY A 15 1.13 -1.57 -13.26
CA GLY A 15 0.57 -0.24 -13.49
C GLY A 15 0.09 0.38 -12.17
N ILE A 16 -1.08 1.02 -12.16
CA ILE A 16 -1.63 1.64 -10.95
C ILE A 16 -2.19 0.57 -10.01
N VAL A 17 -1.69 0.53 -8.77
CA VAL A 17 -2.19 -0.33 -7.70
C VAL A 17 -2.55 0.53 -6.48
N LYS A 18 -3.33 -0.02 -5.54
CA LYS A 18 -3.60 0.63 -4.25
C LYS A 18 -2.61 0.11 -3.21
N VAL A 19 -1.62 0.92 -2.86
CA VAL A 19 -0.54 0.57 -1.92
C VAL A 19 -0.94 1.00 -0.51
N TYR A 20 -0.68 0.14 0.48
CA TYR A 20 -0.92 0.39 1.89
C TYR A 20 0.38 0.64 2.65
N PHE A 21 0.34 1.63 3.54
CA PHE A 21 1.50 2.14 4.25
C PHE A 21 1.27 2.14 5.76
N LEU A 22 2.23 1.64 6.53
CA LEU A 22 2.32 1.87 7.96
C LEU A 22 3.20 3.09 8.23
N ASN A 23 2.62 4.23 8.63
CA ASN A 23 3.35 5.48 8.86
C ASN A 23 4.40 5.75 7.74
N ASP A 24 3.95 5.73 6.48
CA ASP A 24 4.79 5.94 5.28
C ASP A 24 5.68 4.78 4.82
N THR A 25 5.67 3.62 5.49
CA THR A 25 6.36 2.40 5.01
C THR A 25 5.41 1.50 4.24
N PRO A 26 5.59 1.26 2.93
CA PRO A 26 4.71 0.36 2.17
C PRO A 26 4.86 -1.08 2.66
N PHE A 27 3.76 -1.83 2.71
CA PHE A 27 3.81 -3.22 3.17
C PHE A 27 2.93 -4.19 2.38
N THR A 28 1.96 -3.71 1.61
CA THR A 28 1.16 -4.54 0.71
C THR A 28 0.47 -3.65 -0.33
N PHE A 29 -0.18 -4.25 -1.31
CA PHE A 29 -0.97 -3.57 -2.32
C PHE A 29 -2.12 -4.44 -2.83
N ASP A 30 -3.19 -3.78 -3.30
CA ASP A 30 -4.26 -4.42 -4.04
C ASP A 30 -4.14 -4.09 -5.53
N ILE A 31 -4.32 -5.11 -6.37
CA ILE A 31 -4.42 -4.93 -7.82
C ILE A 31 -5.80 -4.35 -8.12
N LEU A 32 -5.82 -3.25 -8.86
CA LEU A 32 -7.06 -2.62 -9.32
C LEU A 32 -7.57 -3.27 -10.61
N ASP A 33 -8.88 -3.23 -10.83
CA ASP A 33 -9.44 -3.59 -12.13
C ASP A 33 -9.10 -2.53 -13.19
N ASP A 34 -9.17 -2.91 -14.47
CA ASP A 34 -8.81 -2.02 -15.58
C ASP A 34 -9.74 -0.81 -15.70
N MET A 35 -10.99 -0.89 -15.22
CA MET A 35 -11.92 0.23 -15.25
C MET A 35 -11.52 1.30 -14.22
N ILE A 36 -11.16 0.89 -13.01
CA ILE A 36 -10.68 1.75 -11.92
C ILE A 36 -9.33 2.38 -12.31
N LYS A 37 -8.42 1.63 -12.96
CA LYS A 37 -7.15 2.18 -13.44
C LYS A 37 -7.31 3.30 -14.48
N GLN A 38 -8.46 3.38 -15.15
CA GLN A 38 -8.77 4.40 -16.14
C GLN A 38 -9.51 5.61 -15.57
N ASP A 39 -9.91 5.57 -14.30
CA ASP A 39 -10.58 6.68 -13.64
C ASP A 39 -9.63 7.88 -13.51
N GLU A 40 -10.08 9.06 -13.95
CA GLU A 40 -9.24 10.27 -13.98
C GLU A 40 -8.74 10.69 -12.60
N ALA A 41 -9.54 10.50 -11.54
CA ALA A 41 -9.13 10.84 -10.19
C ALA A 41 -8.06 9.87 -9.66
N ILE A 42 -8.15 8.60 -10.04
CA ILE A 42 -7.16 7.57 -9.69
C ILE A 42 -5.83 7.83 -10.40
N ILE A 43 -5.90 8.17 -11.69
CA ILE A 43 -4.72 8.52 -12.49
C ILE A 43 -4.07 9.78 -11.92
N ASP A 44 -4.86 10.83 -11.66
CA ASP A 44 -4.35 12.10 -11.12
C ASP A 44 -3.68 11.87 -9.76
N GLU A 45 -4.28 11.12 -8.84
CA GLU A 45 -3.63 10.78 -7.57
C GLU A 45 -2.30 10.05 -7.81
N ALA A 46 -2.29 9.02 -8.66
CA ALA A 46 -1.14 8.14 -8.84
C ALA A 46 0.08 8.85 -9.44
N ILE A 47 -0.12 9.80 -10.37
CA ILE A 47 0.99 10.54 -11.01
C ILE A 47 1.65 11.56 -10.08
N HIS A 48 1.00 11.93 -8.96
CA HIS A 48 1.57 12.84 -7.96
C HIS A 48 2.52 12.13 -6.97
N TRP A 49 2.56 10.79 -7.01
CA TRP A 49 3.46 10.00 -6.16
C TRP A 49 4.61 9.39 -6.97
N PRO A 50 5.78 9.17 -6.35
CA PRO A 50 6.85 8.39 -6.96
C PRO A 50 6.39 6.97 -7.29
N THR A 51 6.81 6.46 -8.45
CA THR A 51 6.66 5.05 -8.81
C THR A 51 7.35 4.18 -7.77
N LEU A 52 6.72 3.07 -7.39
CA LEU A 52 7.31 2.05 -6.53
C LEU A 52 7.46 0.74 -7.28
N SER A 53 8.59 0.06 -7.12
CA SER A 53 8.69 -1.32 -7.59
C SER A 53 7.95 -2.26 -6.65
N ILE A 54 7.41 -3.35 -7.21
CA ILE A 54 6.80 -4.42 -6.39
C ILE A 54 7.82 -5.03 -5.42
N GLU A 55 9.08 -5.14 -5.86
CA GLU A 55 10.18 -5.63 -5.01
C GLU A 55 10.42 -4.71 -3.80
N GLU A 56 10.39 -3.39 -3.96
CA GLU A 56 10.52 -2.46 -2.84
C GLU A 56 9.39 -2.65 -1.82
N ILE A 57 8.15 -2.85 -2.28
CA ILE A 57 7.01 -3.09 -1.38
C ILE A 57 7.22 -4.40 -0.60
N HIS A 58 7.66 -5.48 -1.26
CA HIS A 58 7.97 -6.74 -0.60
C HIS A 58 9.14 -6.65 0.38
N GLN A 59 10.20 -5.93 0.01
CA GLN A 59 11.35 -5.73 0.89
C GLN A 59 10.95 -4.97 2.16
N LYS A 60 10.10 -3.95 2.04
CA LYS A 60 9.60 -3.17 3.19
C LYS A 60 8.59 -3.96 4.02
N SER A 61 7.76 -4.78 3.39
CA SER A 61 6.90 -5.76 4.06
C SER A 61 7.72 -6.72 4.92
N ALA A 62 8.76 -7.35 4.35
CA ALA A 62 9.66 -8.24 5.08
C ALA A 62 10.35 -7.54 6.25
N TYR A 63 10.86 -6.32 6.04
CA TYR A 63 11.43 -5.50 7.12
C TYR A 63 10.45 -5.27 8.27
N LEU A 64 9.21 -4.90 7.98
CA LEU A 64 8.19 -4.71 9.02
C LEU A 64 7.85 -6.01 9.75
N LEU A 65 7.87 -7.15 9.06
CA LEU A 65 7.65 -8.46 9.66
C LEU A 65 8.77 -8.84 10.63
N GLU A 66 10.04 -8.61 10.24
CA GLU A 66 11.21 -8.85 11.09
C GLU A 66 11.18 -7.99 12.36
N GLU A 67 10.74 -6.74 12.25
CA GLU A 67 10.57 -5.83 13.39
C GLU A 67 9.32 -6.13 14.24
N GLY A 68 8.48 -7.09 13.82
CA GLY A 68 7.22 -7.42 14.51
C GLY A 68 6.14 -6.34 14.37
N LEU A 69 6.25 -5.49 13.35
CA LEU A 69 5.38 -4.35 13.08
C LEU A 69 4.51 -4.53 11.82
N HIS A 70 4.48 -5.72 11.20
CA HIS A 70 3.71 -5.93 9.99
C HIS A 70 2.19 -5.91 10.30
N PRO A 71 1.40 -4.97 9.75
CA PRO A 71 0.01 -4.76 10.17
C PRO A 71 -0.93 -5.94 9.94
N LEU A 72 -0.61 -6.83 8.99
CA LEU A 72 -1.43 -8.02 8.68
C LEU A 72 -0.94 -9.31 9.34
N LEU A 73 0.33 -9.35 9.77
CA LEU A 73 0.99 -10.58 10.19
C LEU A 73 1.39 -10.55 11.67
N ASN A 74 1.35 -9.37 12.29
CA ASN A 74 1.63 -9.16 13.70
C ASN A 74 0.45 -8.45 14.38
N SER A 75 0.35 -8.59 15.71
CA SER A 75 -0.65 -7.89 16.51
C SER A 75 -0.19 -6.46 16.84
N VAL A 76 -0.28 -5.58 15.85
CA VAL A 76 0.04 -4.15 16.00
C VAL A 76 -1.21 -3.38 16.42
N GLU A 77 -1.07 -2.51 17.43
CA GLU A 77 -2.15 -1.59 17.79
C GLU A 77 -2.20 -0.42 16.79
N LEU A 78 -3.27 -0.39 16.00
CA LEU A 78 -3.48 0.58 14.92
C LEU A 78 -4.44 1.70 15.34
N HIS A 79 -4.27 2.85 14.71
CA HIS A 79 -5.21 3.94 14.81
C HIS A 79 -6.59 3.52 14.31
N PRO A 80 -7.71 3.88 14.97
CA PRO A 80 -9.06 3.47 14.57
C PRO A 80 -9.45 3.86 13.14
N GLU A 81 -8.84 4.93 12.61
CA GLU A 81 -9.03 5.40 11.23
C GLU A 81 -8.06 4.76 10.23
N SER A 82 -7.44 3.63 10.57
CA SER A 82 -6.55 2.92 9.66
C SER A 82 -7.34 2.29 8.53
N ILE A 83 -6.85 2.44 7.30
CA ILE A 83 -7.44 1.82 6.11
C ILE A 83 -6.75 0.47 5.92
N LEU A 84 -7.45 -0.62 6.20
CA LEU A 84 -6.90 -1.96 5.99
C LEU A 84 -7.20 -2.43 4.55
N PRO A 85 -6.34 -3.30 3.98
CA PRO A 85 -6.62 -3.95 2.71
C PRO A 85 -7.82 -4.87 2.82
N ASP A 86 -8.52 -5.06 1.70
CA ASP A 86 -9.69 -5.93 1.60
C ASP A 86 -9.31 -7.42 1.65
N ILE A 87 -8.02 -7.73 1.61
CA ILE A 87 -7.46 -9.08 1.75
C ILE A 87 -7.46 -9.48 3.23
N LEU A 88 -8.59 -10.05 3.70
CA LEU A 88 -8.67 -10.89 4.91
C LEU A 88 -9.47 -12.16 4.62
#